data_AF-A0A101DFF0-F1
#
_entry.id   AF-A0A101DFF0-F1
#
_cell.length_a   1.000
_cell.length_b   1.000
_cell.length_c   1.000
_cell.angle_alpha   90.00
_cell.angle_beta   90.00
_cell.angle_gamma   90.00
#
_symmetry.space_group_name_H-M   'P 1'
#
loop_
_entity.id
_entity.type
_entity.pdbx_description
1 polymer ?
#
loop_
_entity_poly.entity_id
_entity_poly.type
_entity_poly.pdbx_seq_one_letter_code
_entity_poly.pdbx_strand_id
1 'polypeptide(L)'
;MESFEKLPWPYERLDPQKIADRAYESAFEGYCMYGLVNAVVEGLSESVGEPWKSFPSKVTFYGRGGVIGWGSTCGPLNGAALISYLVLEQTDADEVINELYMWYSTTPLPSYTPKEALILDIENRPVISAAPLCYTRSMNFSLNTGYKVLSPEFFELENRVVADVAKKFVELLNAKFDGSFRLSFEVTELKGSANVLRAAEFVMYRSLPQLEIPK
;
A
#
# COMPACT_ATOMS: atom_id res chain seq x y z
N MET A 1 18.81 24.44 4.30
CA MET A 1 17.98 23.89 3.20
C MET A 1 18.52 22.52 2.78
N GLU A 2 18.88 21.67 3.76
CA GLU A 2 19.69 20.45 3.56
C GLU A 2 19.00 19.18 4.09
N SER A 3 17.80 19.25 4.68
CA SER A 3 17.25 18.12 5.44
C SER A 3 16.31 17.18 4.67
N PHE A 4 15.98 17.46 3.40
CA PHE A 4 14.98 16.69 2.65
C PHE A 4 15.58 15.64 1.71
N GLU A 5 16.85 15.81 1.33
CA GLU A 5 17.52 14.91 0.38
C GLU A 5 18.02 13.62 1.03
N LYS A 6 18.18 13.61 2.36
CA LYS A 6 18.75 12.47 3.08
C LYS A 6 17.64 11.54 3.57
N LEU A 7 17.65 10.31 3.07
CA LEU A 7 16.87 9.19 3.60
C LEU A 7 17.66 8.46 4.69
N PRO A 8 16.97 7.77 5.62
CA PRO A 8 15.53 7.75 5.82
C PRO A 8 15.01 9.05 6.47
N TRP A 9 13.79 9.43 6.10
CA TRP A 9 13.03 10.52 6.72
C TRP A 9 12.54 10.13 8.11
N PRO A 10 12.39 11.11 9.02
CA PRO A 10 11.94 10.86 10.38
C PRO A 10 10.53 10.29 10.41
N TYR A 11 10.34 9.23 11.19
CA TYR A 11 9.06 8.59 11.45
C TYR A 11 8.74 8.67 12.93
N GLU A 12 7.47 8.95 13.23
CA GLU A 12 6.91 8.81 14.57
C GLU A 12 5.72 7.87 14.51
N ARG A 13 5.47 7.17 15.62
CA ARG A 13 4.39 6.20 15.73
C ARG A 13 3.05 6.84 15.34
N LEU A 14 2.38 6.23 14.37
CA LEU A 14 1.04 6.64 13.93
C LEU A 14 -0.04 5.73 14.55
N ASP A 15 -1.23 6.28 14.79
CA ASP A 15 -2.41 5.50 15.14
C ASP A 15 -2.98 4.82 13.88
N PRO A 16 -2.95 3.47 13.77
CA PRO A 16 -3.43 2.78 12.59
C PRO A 16 -4.89 3.08 12.24
N GLN A 17 -5.76 3.26 13.24
CA GLN A 17 -7.17 3.49 12.99
C GLN A 17 -7.42 4.92 12.50
N LYS A 18 -6.73 5.91 13.09
CA LYS A 18 -6.80 7.31 12.61
C LYS A 18 -6.34 7.42 11.15
N ILE A 19 -5.28 6.68 10.79
CA ILE A 19 -4.78 6.65 9.41
C ILE A 19 -5.75 5.94 8.47
N ALA A 20 -6.39 4.85 8.91
CA ALA A 20 -7.42 4.16 8.13
C ALA A 20 -8.58 5.10 7.78
N ASP A 21 -9.12 5.80 8.78
CA ASP A 21 -10.25 6.73 8.61
C ASP A 21 -9.88 7.86 7.63
N ARG A 22 -8.69 8.46 7.80
CA ARG A 22 -8.19 9.50 6.89
C ARG A 22 -7.94 8.98 5.47
N ALA A 23 -7.49 7.73 5.33
CA ALA A 23 -7.21 7.15 4.02
C ALA A 23 -8.49 6.86 3.24
N TYR A 24 -9.56 6.42 3.93
CA TYR A 24 -10.90 6.31 3.35
C TYR A 24 -11.38 7.66 2.80
N GLU A 25 -11.33 8.72 3.61
CA GLU A 25 -11.73 10.07 3.22
C GLU A 25 -10.90 10.60 2.04
N SER A 26 -9.57 10.55 2.16
CA SER A 26 -8.63 11.07 1.15
C SER A 26 -8.76 10.33 -0.19
N ALA A 27 -9.16 9.05 -0.19
CA ALA A 27 -9.32 8.28 -1.42
C ALA A 27 -10.45 8.81 -2.32
N PHE A 28 -11.48 9.44 -1.75
CA PHE A 28 -12.53 10.11 -2.53
C PHE A 28 -12.04 11.41 -3.19
N GLU A 29 -10.99 12.04 -2.67
CA GLU A 29 -10.43 13.26 -3.24
C GLU A 29 -9.43 13.00 -4.37
N GLY A 30 -8.55 12.01 -4.19
CA GLY A 30 -7.39 11.81 -5.07
C GLY A 30 -7.13 10.37 -5.53
N TYR A 31 -8.11 9.48 -5.39
CA TYR A 31 -8.03 8.05 -5.70
C TYR A 31 -7.13 7.24 -4.76
N CYS A 32 -7.02 5.95 -5.04
CA CYS A 32 -6.53 4.95 -4.09
C CYS A 32 -5.06 5.10 -3.64
N MET A 33 -4.12 5.44 -4.53
CA MET A 33 -2.71 5.68 -4.11
C MET A 33 -2.59 6.94 -3.26
N TYR A 34 -3.25 8.03 -3.68
CA TYR A 34 -3.26 9.27 -2.93
C TYR A 34 -3.90 9.09 -1.56
N GLY A 35 -5.01 8.36 -1.46
CA GLY A 35 -5.71 8.15 -0.19
C GLY A 35 -4.77 7.64 0.89
N LEU A 36 -3.99 6.59 0.59
CA LEU A 36 -2.99 6.06 1.52
C LEU A 36 -1.83 7.03 1.76
N VAL A 37 -1.22 7.58 0.71
CA VAL A 37 -0.04 8.46 0.84
C VAL A 37 -0.39 9.71 1.63
N ASN A 38 -1.47 10.39 1.27
CA ASN A 38 -1.95 11.58 1.95
C ASN A 38 -2.25 11.30 3.42
N ALA A 39 -2.91 10.19 3.74
CA ALA A 39 -3.22 9.86 5.12
C ALA A 39 -1.97 9.72 6.00
N VAL A 40 -0.96 9.00 5.50
CA VAL A 40 0.31 8.81 6.22
C VAL A 40 1.12 10.11 6.28
N VAL A 41 1.23 10.84 5.18
CA VAL A 41 1.96 12.12 5.10
C VAL A 41 1.35 13.14 6.07
N GLU A 42 0.03 13.31 6.08
CA GLU A 42 -0.64 14.23 7.00
C GLU A 42 -0.47 13.77 8.45
N GLY A 43 -0.51 12.46 8.71
CA GLY A 43 -0.26 11.91 10.04
C GLY A 43 1.14 12.27 10.56
N LEU A 44 2.16 12.12 9.72
CA LEU A 44 3.54 12.45 10.06
C LEU A 44 3.80 13.96 10.02
N SER A 45 3.08 14.73 9.21
CA SER A 45 3.16 16.19 9.21
C SER A 45 2.66 16.76 10.54
N GLU A 46 1.63 16.15 11.15
CA GLU A 46 1.11 16.57 12.46
C GLU A 46 2.09 16.27 13.60
N SER A 47 2.75 15.13 13.57
CA SER A 47 3.62 14.68 14.68
C SER A 47 5.08 15.11 14.52
N VAL A 48 5.62 14.99 13.30
CA VAL A 48 7.04 15.26 12.98
C VAL A 48 7.24 16.64 12.34
N GLY A 49 6.30 17.09 11.50
CA GLY A 49 6.43 18.33 10.73
C GLY A 49 7.18 18.14 9.41
N GLU A 50 8.28 18.86 9.21
CA GLU A 50 9.11 18.75 8.00
C GLU A 50 9.95 17.46 8.02
N PRO A 51 10.16 16.75 6.88
CA PRO A 51 9.75 17.05 5.49
C PRO A 51 8.28 16.83 5.12
N TRP A 52 7.51 16.12 5.95
CA TRP A 52 6.18 15.64 5.58
C TRP A 52 5.21 16.76 5.23
N LYS A 53 5.29 17.87 5.97
CA LYS A 53 4.50 19.07 5.73
C LYS A 53 4.68 19.66 4.33
N SER A 54 5.87 19.52 3.75
CA SER A 54 6.19 20.01 2.40
C SER A 54 6.05 18.93 1.31
N PHE A 55 5.70 17.68 1.67
CA PHE A 55 5.60 16.60 0.70
C PHE A 55 4.39 16.81 -0.24
N PRO A 56 4.60 16.84 -1.57
CA PRO A 56 3.52 17.14 -2.51
C PRO A 56 2.65 15.91 -2.80
N SER A 57 1.85 15.45 -1.84
CA SER A 57 1.04 14.21 -1.93
C SER A 57 0.23 14.07 -3.23
N LYS A 58 -0.26 15.18 -3.81
CA LYS A 58 -0.99 15.18 -5.09
C LYS A 58 -0.20 14.59 -6.26
N VAL A 59 1.13 14.53 -6.18
CA VAL A 59 1.95 13.85 -7.19
C VAL A 59 1.51 12.39 -7.37
N THR A 60 1.03 11.73 -6.32
CA THR A 60 0.66 10.31 -6.34
C THR A 60 -0.70 10.02 -6.99
N PHE A 61 -1.38 11.04 -7.52
CA PHE A 61 -2.57 10.89 -8.37
C PHE A 61 -2.31 10.01 -9.61
N TYR A 62 -1.04 9.85 -10.01
CA TYR A 62 -0.68 8.94 -11.10
C TYR A 62 -1.07 7.49 -10.80
N GLY A 63 -1.06 7.05 -9.53
CA GLY A 63 -1.21 5.65 -9.16
C GLY A 63 -2.62 5.08 -9.32
N ARG A 64 -3.63 5.92 -9.60
CA ARG A 64 -5.03 5.51 -9.74
C ARG A 64 -5.23 4.39 -10.76
N GLY A 65 -6.15 3.46 -10.52
CA GLY A 65 -6.45 2.38 -11.47
C GLY A 65 -5.24 1.50 -11.83
N GLY A 66 -4.26 1.41 -10.93
CA GLY A 66 -2.99 0.72 -11.17
C GLY A 66 -2.14 1.41 -12.22
N VAL A 67 -1.94 2.72 -11.99
CA VAL A 67 -1.18 3.70 -12.78
C VAL A 67 -1.90 4.22 -14.03
N ILE A 68 -2.94 5.02 -13.84
CA ILE A 68 -3.76 5.62 -14.92
C ILE A 68 -4.55 4.56 -15.72
N GLY A 69 -5.05 3.53 -15.02
CA GLY A 69 -6.04 2.59 -15.57
C GLY A 69 -5.47 1.34 -16.24
N TRP A 70 -4.16 1.13 -16.21
CA TRP A 70 -3.52 -0.06 -16.77
C TRP A 70 -3.77 -1.35 -15.98
N GLY A 71 -4.32 -1.25 -14.77
CA GLY A 71 -4.59 -2.43 -13.94
C GLY A 71 -3.33 -3.13 -13.43
N SER A 72 -2.19 -2.42 -13.37
CA SER A 72 -0.92 -2.95 -12.85
C SER A 72 -0.92 -3.02 -11.31
N THR A 73 0.14 -2.62 -10.62
CA THR A 73 0.20 -2.62 -9.14
C THR A 73 -0.97 -1.86 -8.51
N CYS A 74 -1.55 -2.39 -7.43
CA CYS A 74 -2.63 -1.70 -6.71
C CYS A 74 -2.17 -0.35 -6.13
N GLY A 75 -3.00 0.69 -6.27
CA GLY A 75 -2.61 2.06 -5.89
C GLY A 75 -2.14 2.21 -4.44
N PRO A 76 -2.88 1.73 -3.42
CA PRO A 76 -2.46 1.79 -2.03
C PRO A 76 -1.13 1.07 -1.79
N LEU A 77 -0.92 -0.09 -2.41
CA LEU A 77 0.33 -0.84 -2.33
C LEU A 77 1.52 -0.05 -2.92
N ASN A 78 1.32 0.61 -4.06
CA ASN A 78 2.31 1.51 -4.65
C ASN A 78 2.67 2.66 -3.71
N GLY A 79 1.65 3.26 -3.08
CA GLY A 79 1.83 4.31 -2.07
C GLY A 79 2.58 3.83 -0.84
N ALA A 80 2.26 2.64 -0.34
CA ALA A 80 2.93 2.04 0.81
C ALA A 80 4.41 1.78 0.49
N ALA A 81 4.72 1.24 -0.69
CA ALA A 81 6.10 1.03 -1.12
C ALA A 81 6.90 2.35 -1.20
N LEU A 82 6.30 3.41 -1.73
CA LEU A 82 6.89 4.75 -1.73
C LEU A 82 7.22 5.22 -0.30
N ILE A 83 6.26 5.16 0.62
CA ILE A 83 6.48 5.61 2.00
C ILE A 83 7.51 4.73 2.72
N SER A 84 7.49 3.41 2.53
CA SER A 84 8.49 2.49 3.12
C SER A 84 9.91 2.93 2.78
N TYR A 85 10.18 3.24 1.51
CA TYR A 85 11.50 3.70 1.07
C TYR A 85 11.83 5.13 1.49
N LEU A 86 10.83 5.93 1.89
CA LEU A 86 11.09 7.21 2.52
C LEU A 86 11.53 7.06 3.97
N VAL A 87 11.03 6.07 4.72
CA VAL A 87 11.20 6.03 6.19
C VAL A 87 12.09 4.90 6.71
N LEU A 88 12.40 3.91 5.88
CA LEU A 88 13.21 2.75 6.27
C LEU A 88 14.45 2.63 5.38
N GLU A 89 15.47 1.96 5.92
CA GLU A 89 16.57 1.44 5.11
C GLU A 89 16.05 0.38 4.13
N GLN A 90 16.74 0.20 3.01
CA GLN A 90 16.29 -0.63 1.89
C GLN A 90 15.82 -2.03 2.32
N THR A 91 16.59 -2.72 3.16
CA THR A 91 16.26 -4.09 3.57
C THR A 91 14.99 -4.15 4.42
N ASP A 92 14.78 -3.18 5.30
CA ASP A 92 13.59 -3.12 6.14
C ASP A 92 12.36 -2.71 5.32
N ALA A 93 12.53 -1.80 4.35
CA ALA A 93 11.49 -1.42 3.40
C ALA A 93 11.01 -2.64 2.59
N ASP A 94 11.95 -3.43 2.05
CA ASP A 94 11.64 -4.63 1.27
C ASP A 94 10.85 -5.65 2.11
N GLU A 95 11.22 -5.86 3.38
CA GLU A 95 10.51 -6.77 4.27
C GLU A 95 9.07 -6.32 4.55
N VAL A 96 8.86 -5.03 4.85
CA VAL A 96 7.52 -4.46 5.08
C VAL A 96 6.65 -4.55 3.83
N ILE A 97 7.22 -4.26 2.65
CA ILE A 97 6.51 -4.32 1.37
C ILE A 97 6.08 -5.75 1.07
N ASN A 98 6.98 -6.72 1.21
CA ASN A 98 6.68 -8.13 0.96
C ASN A 98 5.57 -8.65 1.87
N GLU A 99 5.66 -8.37 3.17
CA GLU A 99 4.62 -8.75 4.15
C GLU A 99 3.27 -8.13 3.81
N LEU A 100 3.24 -6.83 3.48
CA LEU A 100 2.00 -6.14 3.11
C LEU A 100 1.38 -6.71 1.82
N TYR A 101 2.20 -6.98 0.80
CA TYR A 101 1.74 -7.48 -0.49
C TYR A 101 1.19 -8.90 -0.37
N MET A 102 1.83 -9.74 0.43
CA MET A 102 1.36 -11.09 0.74
C MET A 102 0.04 -11.06 1.51
N TRP A 103 -0.03 -10.25 2.57
CA TRP A 103 -1.26 -10.05 3.33
C TRP A 103 -2.41 -9.58 2.42
N TYR A 104 -2.19 -8.56 1.59
CA TYR A 104 -3.20 -8.03 0.67
C TYR A 104 -3.68 -9.09 -0.34
N SER A 105 -2.75 -9.89 -0.85
CA SER A 105 -3.06 -10.89 -1.87
C SER A 105 -3.87 -12.08 -1.33
N THR A 106 -3.78 -12.35 -0.02
CA THR A 106 -4.39 -13.52 0.62
C THR A 106 -5.57 -13.18 1.53
N THR A 107 -5.72 -11.92 1.93
CA THR A 107 -6.77 -11.48 2.85
C THR A 107 -8.06 -11.13 2.11
N PRO A 108 -9.24 -11.59 2.58
CA PRO A 108 -10.53 -11.10 2.09
C PRO A 108 -10.75 -9.63 2.49
N LEU A 109 -10.80 -8.72 1.52
CA LEU A 109 -10.96 -7.28 1.72
C LEU A 109 -12.14 -6.71 0.91
N PRO A 110 -12.84 -5.66 1.36
CA PRO A 110 -12.55 -4.85 2.56
C PRO A 110 -13.06 -5.46 3.88
N SER A 111 -12.38 -5.14 4.98
CA SER A 111 -12.83 -5.36 6.36
C SER A 111 -13.22 -4.05 7.08
N TYR A 112 -12.65 -2.93 6.63
CA TYR A 112 -12.94 -1.60 7.14
C TYR A 112 -14.41 -1.25 6.95
N THR A 113 -15.03 -0.70 7.99
CA THR A 113 -16.39 -0.15 7.94
C THR A 113 -16.30 1.29 8.46
N PRO A 114 -16.62 2.30 7.65
CA PRO A 114 -16.61 3.68 8.10
C PRO A 114 -17.69 3.90 9.17
N LYS A 115 -17.44 4.82 10.10
CA LYS A 115 -18.48 5.23 11.08
C LYS A 115 -19.67 5.87 10.39
N GLU A 116 -19.39 6.69 9.37
CA GLU A 116 -20.36 7.32 8.49
C GLU A 116 -19.87 7.17 7.05
N ALA A 117 -20.67 6.55 6.20
CA ALA A 117 -20.33 6.42 4.79
C ALA A 117 -20.41 7.79 4.10
N LEU A 118 -19.39 8.14 3.32
CA LEU A 118 -19.34 9.45 2.66
C LEU A 118 -20.25 9.56 1.45
N ILE A 119 -20.32 8.49 0.66
CA ILE A 119 -21.10 8.46 -0.59
C ILE A 119 -22.15 7.37 -0.56
N LEU A 120 -21.77 6.14 -0.21
CA LEU A 120 -22.67 5.00 -0.32
C LEU A 120 -22.58 4.11 0.91
N ASP A 121 -23.69 3.98 1.64
CA ASP A 121 -23.80 3.08 2.78
C ASP A 121 -24.21 1.68 2.30
N ILE A 122 -23.21 0.83 2.09
CA ILE A 122 -23.38 -0.57 1.68
C ILE A 122 -22.58 -1.51 2.57
N GLU A 123 -23.06 -2.76 2.66
CA GLU A 123 -22.36 -3.83 3.36
C GLU A 123 -21.04 -4.20 2.64
N ASN A 124 -20.03 -4.57 3.44
CA ASN A 124 -18.78 -5.07 2.90
C ASN A 124 -19.01 -6.37 2.13
N ARG A 125 -18.40 -6.45 0.95
CA ARG A 125 -18.31 -7.68 0.16
C ARG A 125 -16.85 -8.07 0.00
N PRO A 126 -16.27 -8.75 1.00
CA PRO A 126 -14.85 -9.07 1.00
C PRO A 126 -14.52 -10.08 -0.10
N VAL A 127 -13.46 -9.81 -0.85
CA VAL A 127 -12.93 -10.71 -1.88
C VAL A 127 -11.41 -10.83 -1.72
N ILE A 128 -10.85 -11.95 -2.16
CA ILE A 128 -9.40 -12.18 -2.16
C ILE A 128 -8.83 -11.65 -3.48
N SER A 129 -7.76 -10.85 -3.43
CA SER A 129 -7.13 -10.29 -4.64
C SER A 129 -6.30 -11.33 -5.40
N ALA A 130 -5.72 -12.32 -4.72
CA ALA A 130 -4.82 -13.36 -5.25
C ALA A 130 -3.47 -12.87 -5.82
N ALA A 131 -3.32 -11.57 -6.08
CA ALA A 131 -2.08 -10.91 -6.47
C ALA A 131 -2.09 -9.44 -6.03
N PRO A 132 -0.92 -8.76 -5.93
CA PRO A 132 -0.83 -7.34 -5.61
C PRO A 132 -1.18 -6.43 -6.82
N LEU A 133 -2.09 -6.88 -7.69
CA LEU A 133 -2.47 -6.23 -8.95
C LEU A 133 -3.90 -5.67 -8.88
N CYS A 134 -4.06 -4.45 -9.37
CA CYS A 134 -5.34 -3.74 -9.48
C CYS A 134 -6.29 -4.46 -10.44
N TYR A 135 -5.79 -5.01 -11.56
CA TYR A 135 -6.61 -5.79 -12.49
C TYR A 135 -7.20 -7.03 -11.82
N THR A 136 -6.36 -7.87 -11.20
CA THR A 136 -6.80 -9.11 -10.55
C THR A 136 -7.80 -8.81 -9.43
N ARG A 137 -7.52 -7.77 -8.62
CA ARG A 137 -8.46 -7.28 -7.60
C ARG A 137 -9.81 -6.91 -8.19
N SER A 138 -9.83 -6.05 -9.22
CA SER A 138 -11.05 -5.53 -9.81
C SER A 138 -11.87 -6.62 -10.49
N MET A 139 -11.21 -7.58 -11.15
CA MET A 139 -11.87 -8.72 -11.77
C MET A 139 -12.48 -9.66 -10.72
N ASN A 140 -11.73 -10.00 -9.67
CA ASN A 140 -12.26 -10.81 -8.58
C ASN A 140 -13.43 -10.12 -7.88
N PHE A 141 -13.36 -8.81 -7.67
CA PHE A 141 -14.48 -8.04 -7.15
C PHE A 141 -15.72 -8.19 -8.02
N SER A 142 -15.59 -7.91 -9.33
CA SER A 142 -16.72 -7.97 -10.26
C SER A 142 -17.36 -9.37 -10.30
N LEU A 143 -16.52 -10.41 -10.38
CA LEU A 143 -16.97 -11.80 -10.44
C LEU A 143 -17.68 -12.28 -9.16
N ASN A 144 -17.20 -11.87 -7.99
CA ASN A 144 -17.75 -12.34 -6.71
C ASN A 144 -18.94 -11.51 -6.22
N THR A 145 -18.98 -10.21 -6.56
CA THR A 145 -20.04 -9.31 -6.06
C THR A 145 -21.18 -9.12 -7.05
N GLY A 146 -20.93 -9.32 -8.34
CA GLY A 146 -21.86 -8.99 -9.44
C GLY A 146 -21.89 -7.50 -9.81
N TYR A 147 -21.15 -6.65 -9.12
CA TYR A 147 -21.06 -5.22 -9.44
C TYR A 147 -20.10 -4.94 -10.59
N LYS A 148 -20.38 -3.90 -11.37
CA LYS A 148 -19.50 -3.48 -12.45
C LYS A 148 -18.27 -2.77 -11.89
N VAL A 149 -17.10 -3.04 -12.48
CA VAL A 149 -15.90 -2.24 -12.21
C VAL A 149 -16.19 -0.78 -12.57
N LEU A 150 -15.75 0.15 -11.71
CA LEU A 150 -16.06 1.59 -11.79
C LEU A 150 -17.52 1.99 -11.52
N SER A 151 -18.34 1.10 -10.95
CA SER A 151 -19.64 1.52 -10.38
C SER A 151 -19.46 2.27 -9.05
N PRO A 152 -20.49 2.99 -8.56
CA PRO A 152 -20.43 3.62 -7.23
C PRO A 152 -20.11 2.62 -6.11
N GLU A 153 -20.67 1.41 -6.15
CA GLU A 153 -20.39 0.33 -5.19
C GLU A 153 -18.93 -0.12 -5.26
N PHE A 154 -18.37 -0.21 -6.47
CA PHE A 154 -16.96 -0.50 -6.67
C PHE A 154 -16.07 0.55 -6.02
N PHE A 155 -16.33 1.84 -6.26
CA PHE A 155 -15.53 2.91 -5.69
C PHE A 155 -15.64 2.99 -4.16
N GLU A 156 -16.84 2.84 -3.60
CA GLU A 156 -17.04 2.79 -2.15
C GLU A 156 -16.22 1.65 -1.52
N LEU A 157 -16.38 0.42 -2.01
CA LEU A 157 -15.71 -0.75 -1.43
C LEU A 157 -14.20 -0.71 -1.65
N GLU A 158 -13.72 -0.25 -2.80
CA GLU A 158 -12.27 -0.09 -3.02
C GLU A 158 -11.68 1.04 -2.17
N ASN A 159 -12.43 2.12 -1.86
CA ASN A 159 -11.97 3.13 -0.91
C ASN A 159 -11.88 2.59 0.53
N ARG A 160 -12.76 1.65 0.92
CA ARG A 160 -12.60 0.91 2.18
C ARG A 160 -11.35 0.01 2.16
N VAL A 161 -11.01 -0.60 1.02
CA VAL A 161 -9.75 -1.33 0.85
C VAL A 161 -8.55 -0.41 1.04
N VAL A 162 -8.60 0.84 0.57
CA VAL A 162 -7.53 1.83 0.83
C VAL A 162 -7.31 2.00 2.34
N ALA A 163 -8.38 2.10 3.12
CA ALA A 163 -8.31 2.21 4.57
C ALA A 163 -7.73 0.95 5.24
N ASP A 164 -8.16 -0.24 4.82
CA ASP A 164 -7.60 -1.51 5.30
C ASP A 164 -6.09 -1.60 5.05
N VAL A 165 -5.65 -1.26 3.82
CA VAL A 165 -4.24 -1.29 3.45
C VAL A 165 -3.45 -0.26 4.24
N ALA A 166 -3.97 0.95 4.41
CA ALA A 166 -3.31 2.01 5.17
C ALA A 166 -3.15 1.61 6.65
N LYS A 167 -4.19 1.02 7.24
CA LYS A 167 -4.15 0.47 8.60
C LYS A 167 -3.05 -0.59 8.74
N LYS A 168 -3.10 -1.62 7.90
CA LYS A 168 -2.12 -2.72 7.95
C LYS A 168 -0.71 -2.20 7.72
N PHE A 169 -0.52 -1.28 6.78
CA PHE A 169 0.78 -0.69 6.50
C PHE A 169 1.35 0.03 7.73
N VAL A 170 0.55 0.84 8.42
CA VAL A 170 0.98 1.53 9.64
C VAL A 170 1.26 0.54 10.78
N GLU A 171 0.46 -0.51 10.93
CA GLU A 171 0.74 -1.59 11.89
C GLU A 171 2.12 -2.22 11.64
N LEU A 172 2.45 -2.50 10.37
CA LEU A 172 3.74 -3.07 9.99
C LEU A 172 4.90 -2.08 10.21
N LEU A 173 4.75 -0.80 9.84
CA LEU A 173 5.74 0.24 10.11
C LEU A 173 6.00 0.39 11.61
N ASN A 174 4.94 0.55 12.39
CA ASN A 174 5.00 0.64 13.84
C ASN A 174 5.74 -0.57 14.43
N ALA A 175 5.39 -1.78 14.00
CA ALA A 175 6.07 -2.98 14.46
C ALA A 175 7.57 -2.97 14.09
N LYS A 176 7.93 -2.40 12.93
CA LYS A 176 9.31 -2.30 12.48
C LYS A 176 10.14 -1.37 13.37
N PHE A 177 9.62 -0.17 13.65
CA PHE A 177 10.26 0.79 14.55
C PHE A 177 10.26 0.34 16.03
N ASP A 178 9.29 -0.47 16.44
CA ASP A 178 9.24 -1.06 17.79
C ASP A 178 10.15 -2.31 17.95
N GLY A 179 10.78 -2.80 16.86
CA GLY A 179 11.54 -4.07 16.87
C GLY A 179 10.69 -5.34 17.03
N SER A 180 9.36 -5.20 16.96
CA SER A 180 8.40 -6.29 17.12
C SER A 180 7.97 -6.93 15.80
N PHE A 181 8.37 -6.36 14.65
CA PHE A 181 8.05 -6.89 13.33
C PHE A 181 8.52 -8.33 13.15
N ARG A 182 7.65 -9.16 12.58
CA ARG A 182 7.94 -10.54 12.19
C ARG A 182 7.37 -10.75 10.80
N LEU A 183 8.12 -11.45 9.94
CA LEU A 183 7.59 -11.96 8.69
C LEU A 183 6.61 -13.09 9.03
N SER A 184 5.37 -12.95 8.56
CA SER A 184 4.37 -14.02 8.71
C SER A 184 4.46 -15.00 7.55
N PHE A 185 4.94 -14.53 6.39
CA PHE A 185 5.08 -15.32 5.18
C PHE A 185 6.57 -15.47 4.85
N GLU A 186 7.04 -16.72 4.76
CA GLU A 186 8.34 -16.95 4.17
C GLU A 186 8.25 -16.83 2.65
N VAL A 187 9.24 -16.20 2.01
CA VAL A 187 9.39 -16.20 0.53
C VAL A 187 9.40 -17.63 -0.03
N THR A 188 9.72 -18.63 0.80
CA THR A 188 9.66 -20.06 0.50
C THR A 188 8.25 -20.58 0.21
N GLU A 189 7.19 -20.02 0.80
CA GLU A 189 5.80 -20.44 0.54
C GLU A 189 5.34 -20.09 -0.89
N LEU A 190 5.99 -19.14 -1.55
CA LEU A 190 5.79 -18.84 -2.98
C LEU A 190 6.32 -19.94 -3.91
N LYS A 191 7.18 -20.86 -3.42
CA LYS A 191 7.69 -21.98 -4.22
C LYS A 191 6.63 -23.05 -4.50
N GLY A 192 5.55 -23.09 -3.73
CA GLY A 192 4.46 -24.07 -3.88
C GLY A 192 3.43 -23.72 -4.96
N SER A 193 3.32 -22.43 -5.33
CA SER A 193 2.44 -21.98 -6.40
C SER A 193 3.27 -21.73 -7.66
N ALA A 194 3.18 -22.63 -8.64
CA ALA A 194 3.89 -22.55 -9.93
C ALA A 194 3.60 -21.29 -10.79
N ASN A 195 2.90 -20.29 -10.26
CA ASN A 195 2.48 -19.07 -10.95
C ASN A 195 3.08 -17.76 -10.39
N VAL A 196 4.04 -17.81 -9.47
CA VAL A 196 4.77 -16.60 -8.99
C VAL A 196 6.27 -16.79 -9.17
N LEU A 197 6.69 -17.05 -10.40
CA LEU A 197 8.10 -17.19 -10.74
C LEU A 197 8.87 -15.90 -10.39
N ARG A 198 10.02 -16.09 -9.70
CA ARG A 198 11.20 -15.19 -9.61
C ARG A 198 11.28 -14.07 -8.55
N ALA A 199 10.58 -14.11 -7.42
CA ALA A 199 10.99 -13.25 -6.28
C ALA A 199 12.32 -13.73 -5.64
N ALA A 200 12.58 -15.05 -5.65
CA ALA A 200 13.76 -15.65 -5.03
C ALA A 200 15.08 -15.44 -5.80
N GLU A 201 15.05 -14.95 -7.04
CA GLU A 201 16.27 -14.63 -7.81
C GLU A 201 16.78 -13.19 -7.55
N PHE A 202 16.02 -12.33 -6.88
CA PHE A 202 16.48 -10.96 -6.58
C PHE A 202 17.59 -10.94 -5.52
N VAL A 203 17.61 -11.94 -4.62
CA VAL A 203 18.74 -12.18 -3.71
C VAL A 203 20.01 -12.55 -4.49
N MET A 204 19.88 -13.20 -5.66
CA MET A 204 21.01 -13.49 -6.54
C MET A 204 21.50 -12.29 -7.36
N TYR A 205 20.72 -11.20 -7.48
CA TYR A 205 21.19 -9.97 -8.13
C TYR A 205 22.29 -9.26 -7.32
N ARG A 206 22.38 -9.49 -6.00
CA ARG A 206 23.51 -9.04 -5.17
C ARG A 206 24.81 -9.80 -5.46
N SER A 207 24.74 -10.95 -6.13
CA SER A 207 25.89 -11.78 -6.53
C SER A 207 26.20 -11.69 -8.03
N LEU A 208 25.44 -10.93 -8.82
CA LEU A 208 25.84 -10.62 -10.18
C LEU A 208 26.98 -9.59 -10.12
N PRO A 209 28.09 -9.79 -10.87
CA PRO A 209 29.07 -8.74 -11.05
C PRO A 209 28.34 -7.50 -11.52
N GLN A 210 28.61 -6.34 -10.90
CA GLN A 210 28.12 -5.08 -11.43
C GLN A 210 28.58 -5.01 -12.89
N LEU A 211 27.62 -4.98 -13.80
CA LEU A 211 27.92 -4.70 -15.20
C LEU A 211 28.56 -3.32 -15.22
N GLU A 212 29.85 -3.25 -15.51
CA GLU A 212 30.51 -1.98 -15.76
C GLU A 212 29.78 -1.31 -16.92
N ILE A 213 29.02 -0.26 -16.61
CA ILE A 213 28.40 0.58 -17.62
C ILE A 213 29.57 1.35 -18.26
N PRO A 214 29.88 1.13 -19.55
CA PRO A 214 30.92 1.91 -20.21
C PRO A 214 30.51 3.38 -20.15
N LYS A 215 31.45 4.25 -19.74
CA LYS A 215 31.27 5.70 -19.76
C LYS A 215 30.98 6.21 -21.17
#